data_AF-A0A7W0HZU9-F1
#
_entry.id   AF-A0A7W0HZU9-F1
#
_cell.length_a   1.000
_cell.length_b   1.000
_cell.length_c   1.000
_cell.angle_alpha   90.00
_cell.angle_beta   90.00
_cell.angle_gamma   90.00
#
_symmetry.space_group_name_H-M   'P 1'
#
loop_
_entity.id
_entity.type
_entity.pdbx_description
1 polymer ?
#
loop_
_entity_poly.entity_id
_entity_poly.type
_entity_poly.pdbx_seq_one_letter_code
_entity_poly.pdbx_strand_id
1 'polypeptide(L)'
;MIKLRSTYLILLAFILIMIQPLSAFAADTETKDQSVQIQLKLGEDHITINDQSISVETPYANNGVTLVPLRVITSAFGAALSWASETQTVGLTYNGTSISLQIGSTTATVNGKEEQIEVAPELKNGTTMVPLRFISEKFGASVKFDEATSTIAISSTRAAGTDAGGIDSDLGKTHIGNSYYGWSMKYPTGLVKSYQSFKEDYVSFNDANGEYHINISVKSDMTENMSEDALLDLLVDETDGEPLLEKKYVSSGAHPYALIKSKDDGELFEYRAYQSGDKVYILIFTIIKEETDKVITKHNAYQDLLNSFQMSFDTNVKTLKDLSTVKDGLRMYTDETYGISIKIPADWSKSGSNSEMIQFIDPKKKRSIGYKVTSKSDSDTLQKWSDRASQNYTQLYASAYSKSEAARSIVVDGNQALVSRSSNTFDNRIWDSTENVFLIKGNYKYFIAIDFSNKDDLSDSFIQSTLQSIKIGKPSSSIGTIKDSSENLDRSKTSVVKNKNYNYTISIPDYWKLNAAQSKNGNLTYSFGMGHFIFLAADSELSSLTTQEIVKEFKEKALTQYGGTDVKETVNRTETVDGVQAVWLEWEFKDLVTTMSLLQKDGNYYLFTVVYPKALQTDFLQKQIKDTIKSFQTTK
;
A
#
# COMPACT_ATOMS: atom_id res chain seq x y z
N MET A 1 -8.96 43.96 64.95
CA MET A 1 -9.22 43.22 63.70
C MET A 1 -8.40 41.92 63.73
N ILE A 2 -9.09 40.81 63.54
CA ILE A 2 -8.84 39.43 64.02
C ILE A 2 -7.88 38.71 63.04
N LYS A 3 -6.67 38.27 63.45
CA LYS A 3 -6.22 36.87 63.78
C LYS A 3 -6.68 35.78 62.79
N LEU A 4 -5.99 34.68 62.46
CA LEU A 4 -4.65 34.08 62.62
C LEU A 4 -4.81 32.63 62.08
N ARG A 5 -3.77 32.03 61.44
CA ARG A 5 -3.41 30.58 61.44
C ARG A 5 -4.30 29.47 60.80
N SER A 6 -3.59 28.56 60.12
CA SER A 6 -3.55 27.09 60.34
C SER A 6 -4.03 26.16 59.22
N THR A 7 -3.16 25.20 58.97
CA THR A 7 -3.25 23.92 58.29
C THR A 7 -4.24 22.93 58.96
N TYR A 8 -4.69 21.96 58.15
CA TYR A 8 -5.04 20.54 58.45
C TYR A 8 -6.45 20.11 58.94
N LEU A 9 -6.85 18.96 58.34
CA LEU A 9 -7.45 17.75 58.95
C LEU A 9 -9.00 17.54 58.89
N ILE A 10 -9.37 16.41 58.25
CA ILE A 10 -10.17 15.28 58.78
C ILE A 10 -11.71 15.19 58.57
N LEU A 11 -12.06 14.02 58.02
CA LEU A 11 -13.19 13.10 58.26
C LEU A 11 -14.64 13.33 57.76
N LEU A 12 -15.03 12.32 56.98
CA LEU A 12 -16.16 11.38 57.19
C LEU A 12 -17.64 11.85 57.23
N ALA A 13 -18.36 11.26 56.28
CA ALA A 13 -19.60 10.47 56.44
C ALA A 13 -20.93 11.19 56.71
N PHE A 14 -21.83 11.16 55.72
CA PHE A 14 -22.95 10.20 55.57
C PHE A 14 -23.70 10.60 54.27
N ILE A 15 -23.98 9.70 53.33
CA ILE A 15 -25.22 8.92 53.25
C ILE A 15 -24.99 7.67 52.38
N LEU A 16 -25.32 6.50 52.94
CA LEU A 16 -25.56 5.22 52.26
C LEU A 16 -26.77 5.32 51.31
N ILE A 17 -26.69 4.81 50.08
CA ILE A 17 -27.75 4.00 49.42
C ILE A 17 -27.12 2.98 48.44
N MET A 18 -27.37 1.69 48.72
CA MET A 18 -27.37 0.49 47.87
C MET A 18 -26.23 0.20 46.88
N ILE A 19 -25.36 -0.71 47.28
CA ILE A 19 -24.64 -1.62 46.37
C ILE A 19 -25.62 -2.73 45.98
N GLN A 20 -26.15 -2.67 44.77
CA GLN A 20 -26.79 -3.82 44.12
C GLN A 20 -25.69 -4.84 43.79
N PRO A 21 -25.94 -6.17 43.86
CA PRO A 21 -25.02 -7.12 43.28
C PRO A 21 -24.89 -6.78 41.80
N LEU A 22 -23.65 -6.56 41.35
CA LEU A 22 -23.31 -6.58 39.93
C LEU A 22 -23.89 -7.87 39.38
N SER A 23 -24.97 -7.77 38.60
CA SER A 23 -25.31 -8.80 37.65
C SER A 23 -24.03 -9.01 36.86
N ALA A 24 -23.38 -10.14 37.12
CA ALA A 24 -22.47 -10.72 36.16
C ALA A 24 -23.29 -10.78 34.87
N PHE A 25 -22.97 -9.92 33.91
CA PHE A 25 -23.17 -10.28 32.53
C PHE A 25 -22.30 -11.51 32.34
N ALA A 26 -22.86 -12.67 32.66
CA ALA A 26 -22.57 -13.87 31.92
C ALA A 26 -22.69 -13.41 30.46
N ALA A 27 -21.57 -13.43 29.76
CA ALA A 27 -21.61 -13.53 28.33
C ALA A 27 -22.45 -14.79 28.08
N ASP A 28 -23.74 -14.61 27.80
CA ASP A 28 -24.48 -15.52 26.96
C ASP A 28 -23.76 -15.46 25.61
N THR A 29 -22.66 -16.19 25.53
CA THR A 29 -22.25 -16.85 24.31
C THR A 29 -23.38 -17.80 23.98
N GLU A 30 -24.47 -17.28 23.43
CA GLU A 30 -25.11 -17.97 22.33
C GLU A 30 -24.05 -18.02 21.24
N THR A 31 -23.24 -19.08 21.28
CA THR A 31 -22.71 -19.66 20.05
C THR A 31 -23.93 -19.93 19.19
N LYS A 32 -24.28 -18.96 18.35
CA LYS A 32 -25.25 -19.15 17.27
C LYS A 32 -24.67 -20.30 16.47
N ASP A 33 -25.25 -21.49 16.66
CA ASP A 33 -24.84 -22.72 16.02
C ASP A 33 -24.77 -22.44 14.52
N GLN A 34 -23.56 -22.49 13.96
CA GLN A 34 -23.31 -22.09 12.57
C GLN A 34 -23.69 -23.25 11.66
N SER A 35 -24.96 -23.63 11.69
CA SER A 35 -25.53 -24.60 10.76
C SER A 35 -25.92 -23.90 9.48
N VAL A 36 -25.51 -24.44 8.33
CA VAL A 36 -26.03 -24.02 7.02
C VAL A 36 -27.36 -24.72 6.81
N GLN A 37 -28.43 -23.96 6.57
CA GLN A 37 -29.77 -24.45 6.24
C GLN A 37 -30.17 -23.94 4.86
N ILE A 38 -30.45 -24.86 3.92
CA ILE A 38 -31.02 -24.53 2.62
C ILE A 38 -32.37 -25.21 2.52
N GLN A 39 -33.40 -24.48 2.10
CA GLN A 39 -34.70 -25.03 1.74
C GLN A 39 -35.07 -24.56 0.34
N LEU A 40 -35.35 -25.50 -0.55
CA LEU A 40 -35.83 -25.22 -1.90
C LEU A 40 -36.95 -26.16 -2.28
N LYS A 41 -37.83 -25.70 -3.17
CA LYS A 41 -38.94 -26.51 -3.70
C LYS A 41 -38.81 -26.64 -5.21
N LEU A 42 -38.97 -27.85 -5.72
CA LEU A 42 -38.83 -28.10 -7.15
C LEU A 42 -39.90 -27.33 -7.95
N GLY A 43 -39.49 -26.68 -9.03
CA GLY A 43 -40.39 -25.89 -9.87
C GLY A 43 -40.67 -24.47 -9.37
N GLU A 44 -40.11 -24.07 -8.23
CA GLU A 44 -40.17 -22.69 -7.73
C GLU A 44 -38.84 -21.97 -7.97
N ASP A 45 -38.90 -20.68 -8.29
CA ASP A 45 -37.74 -19.81 -8.53
C ASP A 45 -37.19 -19.15 -7.25
N HIS A 46 -37.69 -19.56 -6.07
CA HIS A 46 -37.27 -19.03 -4.78
C HIS A 46 -36.66 -20.13 -3.89
N ILE A 47 -35.54 -19.80 -3.24
CA ILE A 47 -34.82 -20.68 -2.31
C ILE A 47 -34.58 -19.92 -1.01
N THR A 48 -34.69 -20.60 0.13
CA THR A 48 -34.33 -20.04 1.43
C THR A 48 -32.96 -20.55 1.86
N ILE A 49 -32.02 -19.66 2.18
CA ILE A 49 -30.71 -19.99 2.76
C ILE A 49 -30.61 -19.26 4.10
N ASN A 50 -30.46 -19.99 5.21
CA ASN A 50 -30.37 -19.44 6.57
C ASN A 50 -31.44 -18.36 6.85
N ASP A 51 -32.71 -18.70 6.58
CA ASP A 51 -33.89 -17.84 6.73
C ASP A 51 -34.00 -16.65 5.74
N GLN A 52 -33.12 -16.56 4.75
CA GLN A 52 -33.19 -15.54 3.68
C GLN A 52 -33.69 -16.15 2.37
N SER A 53 -34.81 -15.63 1.85
CA SER A 53 -35.34 -16.01 0.54
C SER A 53 -34.63 -15.27 -0.59
N ILE A 54 -34.17 -16.01 -1.61
CA ILE A 54 -33.48 -15.51 -2.80
C ILE A 54 -34.17 -16.03 -4.06
N SER A 55 -34.24 -15.20 -5.10
CA SER A 55 -34.70 -15.62 -6.43
C SER A 55 -33.53 -16.19 -7.24
N VAL A 56 -33.76 -17.30 -7.94
CA VAL A 56 -32.77 -18.07 -8.69
C VAL A 56 -33.38 -18.69 -9.95
N GLU A 57 -32.55 -19.17 -10.88
CA GLU A 57 -33.02 -20.04 -11.98
C GLU A 57 -33.69 -21.29 -11.38
N THR A 58 -34.92 -21.58 -11.80
CA THR A 58 -35.79 -22.61 -11.19
C THR A 58 -35.10 -23.97 -11.12
N PRO A 59 -34.86 -24.54 -9.92
CA PRO A 59 -34.38 -25.90 -9.75
C PRO A 59 -35.36 -26.92 -10.34
N TYR A 60 -34.81 -27.99 -10.92
CA TYR A 60 -35.61 -29.05 -11.52
C TYR A 60 -34.95 -30.41 -11.31
N ALA A 61 -35.74 -31.46 -11.46
CA ALA A 61 -35.24 -32.83 -11.49
C ALA A 61 -34.97 -33.26 -12.93
N ASN A 62 -33.82 -33.86 -13.17
CA ASN A 62 -33.48 -34.55 -14.41
C ASN A 62 -33.08 -35.98 -14.04
N ASN A 63 -33.75 -37.00 -14.60
CA ASN A 63 -33.55 -38.41 -14.27
C ASN A 63 -33.51 -38.74 -12.76
N GLY A 64 -34.34 -38.06 -11.95
CA GLY A 64 -34.37 -38.24 -10.49
C GLY A 64 -33.28 -37.48 -9.71
N VAL A 65 -32.37 -36.79 -10.41
CA VAL A 65 -31.33 -35.93 -9.81
C VAL A 65 -31.79 -34.48 -9.84
N THR A 66 -31.76 -33.82 -8.69
CA THR A 66 -32.03 -32.38 -8.63
C THR A 66 -30.82 -31.58 -9.11
N LEU A 67 -31.06 -30.77 -10.14
CA LEU A 67 -30.16 -29.75 -10.62
C LEU A 67 -30.54 -28.40 -10.02
N VAL A 68 -29.55 -27.71 -9.44
CA VAL A 68 -29.70 -26.36 -8.90
C VAL A 68 -28.71 -25.42 -9.57
N PRO A 69 -28.95 -24.10 -9.53
CA PRO A 69 -27.94 -23.14 -9.92
C PRO A 69 -26.71 -23.30 -9.04
N LEU A 70 -25.53 -23.35 -9.66
CA LEU A 70 -24.24 -23.48 -8.97
C LEU A 70 -24.07 -22.46 -7.84
N ARG A 71 -24.61 -21.25 -8.05
CA ARG A 71 -24.61 -20.18 -7.05
C ARG A 71 -25.27 -20.59 -5.74
N VAL A 72 -26.31 -21.44 -5.75
CA VAL A 72 -26.97 -21.92 -4.51
C VAL A 72 -25.96 -22.67 -3.63
N ILE A 73 -25.13 -23.51 -4.25
CA ILE A 73 -24.09 -24.28 -3.56
C ILE A 73 -22.98 -23.36 -3.05
N THR A 74 -22.41 -22.51 -3.92
CA THR A 74 -21.31 -21.63 -3.53
C THR A 74 -21.74 -20.62 -2.47
N SER A 75 -22.99 -20.14 -2.54
CA SER A 75 -23.54 -19.17 -1.57
C SER A 75 -23.84 -19.79 -0.21
N ALA A 76 -24.36 -21.02 -0.19
CA ALA A 76 -24.69 -21.69 1.06
C ALA A 76 -23.45 -22.20 1.80
N PHE A 77 -22.46 -22.70 1.06
CA PHE A 77 -21.26 -23.29 1.66
C PHE A 77 -20.06 -22.32 1.73
N GLY A 78 -20.05 -21.21 0.99
CA GLY A 78 -18.87 -20.34 0.90
C GLY A 78 -17.72 -20.99 0.09
N ALA A 79 -18.05 -21.89 -0.82
CA ALA A 79 -17.06 -22.60 -1.63
C ALA A 79 -16.37 -21.65 -2.62
N ALA A 80 -15.04 -21.69 -2.68
CA ALA A 80 -14.27 -20.97 -3.68
C ALA A 80 -14.57 -21.54 -5.08
N LEU A 81 -14.80 -20.66 -6.04
CA LEU A 81 -15.18 -21.02 -7.41
C LEU A 81 -14.05 -20.68 -8.38
N SER A 82 -13.73 -21.62 -9.27
CA SER A 82 -12.91 -21.41 -10.45
C SER A 82 -13.65 -21.93 -11.68
N TRP A 83 -13.44 -21.32 -12.83
CA TRP A 83 -14.04 -21.74 -14.09
C TRP A 83 -12.99 -21.80 -15.18
N ALA A 84 -12.90 -22.95 -15.87
CA ALA A 84 -12.04 -23.13 -17.04
C ALA A 84 -12.92 -23.13 -18.29
N SER A 85 -12.96 -21.99 -18.99
CA SER A 85 -13.87 -21.80 -20.12
C SER A 85 -13.55 -22.69 -21.33
N GLU A 86 -12.27 -23.01 -21.57
CA GLU A 86 -11.84 -23.87 -22.68
C GLU A 86 -12.44 -25.27 -22.62
N THR A 87 -12.54 -25.83 -21.42
CA THR A 87 -13.08 -27.17 -21.18
C THR A 87 -14.48 -27.12 -20.62
N GLN A 88 -15.05 -25.93 -20.38
CA GLN A 88 -16.30 -25.72 -19.66
C GLN A 88 -16.33 -26.44 -18.30
N THR A 89 -15.27 -26.28 -17.52
CA THR A 89 -15.09 -26.98 -16.24
C THR A 89 -15.26 -26.05 -15.05
N VAL A 90 -16.21 -26.38 -14.18
CA VAL A 90 -16.42 -25.78 -12.87
C VAL A 90 -15.47 -26.42 -11.86
N GLY A 91 -14.66 -25.62 -11.18
CA GLY A 91 -13.89 -26.03 -10.00
C GLY A 91 -14.49 -25.42 -8.73
N LEU A 92 -14.68 -26.23 -7.70
CA LEU A 92 -15.17 -25.82 -6.39
C LEU A 92 -14.20 -26.26 -5.31
N THR A 93 -13.91 -25.40 -4.34
CA THR A 93 -13.06 -25.74 -3.18
C THR A 93 -13.72 -25.33 -1.87
N TYR A 94 -13.91 -26.27 -0.96
CA TYR A 94 -14.50 -26.04 0.36
C TYR A 94 -13.94 -27.02 1.40
N ASN A 95 -13.51 -26.51 2.57
CA ASN A 95 -12.96 -27.33 3.67
C ASN A 95 -11.93 -28.38 3.23
N GLY A 96 -11.00 -28.00 2.35
CA GLY A 96 -9.96 -28.91 1.84
C GLY A 96 -10.45 -29.94 0.80
N THR A 97 -11.74 -29.91 0.45
CA THR A 97 -12.32 -30.71 -0.64
C THR A 97 -12.37 -29.88 -1.91
N SER A 98 -11.76 -30.39 -2.98
CA SER A 98 -11.79 -29.83 -4.33
C SER A 98 -12.65 -30.71 -5.24
N ILE A 99 -13.56 -30.11 -5.99
CA ILE A 99 -14.47 -30.78 -6.93
C ILE A 99 -14.33 -30.10 -8.29
N SER A 100 -14.15 -30.88 -9.34
CA SER A 100 -14.11 -30.44 -10.73
C SER A 100 -15.25 -31.10 -11.51
N LEU A 101 -16.05 -30.30 -12.20
CA LEU A 101 -17.26 -30.71 -12.90
C LEU A 101 -17.28 -30.09 -14.30
N GLN A 102 -17.21 -30.92 -15.33
CA GLN A 102 -17.26 -30.46 -16.72
C GLN A 102 -18.71 -30.45 -17.23
N ILE A 103 -19.14 -29.36 -17.86
CA ILE A 103 -20.46 -29.26 -18.48
C ILE A 103 -20.62 -30.36 -19.54
N GLY A 104 -21.74 -31.08 -19.49
CA GLY A 104 -22.04 -32.19 -20.38
C GLY A 104 -21.30 -33.51 -20.08
N SER A 105 -20.42 -33.54 -19.08
CA SER A 105 -19.71 -34.77 -18.67
C SER A 105 -20.30 -35.38 -17.40
N THR A 106 -20.47 -36.69 -17.39
CA THR A 106 -20.83 -37.48 -16.18
C THR A 106 -19.59 -37.89 -15.38
N THR A 107 -18.40 -37.41 -15.75
CA THR A 107 -17.15 -37.66 -15.00
C THR A 107 -16.79 -36.40 -14.23
N ALA A 108 -16.73 -36.50 -12.91
CA ALA A 108 -16.28 -35.46 -11.99
C ALA A 108 -14.91 -35.83 -11.42
N THR A 109 -14.13 -34.85 -10.97
CA THR A 109 -12.88 -35.09 -10.24
C THR A 109 -13.01 -34.55 -8.82
N VAL A 110 -12.88 -35.41 -7.81
CA VAL A 110 -12.90 -35.02 -6.38
C VAL A 110 -11.52 -35.27 -5.78
N ASN A 111 -10.88 -34.22 -5.27
CA ASN A 111 -9.53 -34.28 -4.69
C ASN A 111 -8.51 -34.99 -5.59
N GLY A 112 -8.57 -34.72 -6.89
CA GLY A 112 -7.69 -35.32 -7.90
C GLY A 112 -8.05 -36.75 -8.33
N LYS A 113 -9.17 -37.32 -7.87
CA LYS A 113 -9.65 -38.65 -8.27
C LYS A 113 -10.95 -38.55 -9.07
N GLU A 114 -11.05 -39.31 -10.16
CA GLU A 114 -12.27 -39.35 -10.97
C GLU A 114 -13.39 -40.14 -10.27
N GLU A 115 -14.61 -39.60 -10.36
CA GLU A 115 -15.85 -40.20 -9.86
C GLU A 115 -16.97 -40.01 -10.91
N GLN A 116 -17.87 -40.99 -11.02
CA GLN A 116 -19.03 -40.89 -11.90
C GLN A 116 -20.19 -40.19 -11.17
N ILE A 117 -20.88 -39.30 -11.87
CA ILE A 117 -22.11 -38.63 -11.42
C ILE A 117 -23.29 -39.04 -12.29
N GLU A 118 -24.47 -39.12 -11.69
CA GLU A 118 -25.68 -39.64 -12.34
C GLU A 118 -26.20 -38.75 -13.47
N VAL A 119 -26.02 -37.43 -13.34
CA VAL A 119 -26.41 -36.43 -14.34
C VAL A 119 -25.30 -35.41 -14.49
N ALA A 120 -24.97 -35.06 -15.74
CA ALA A 120 -23.96 -34.07 -16.05
C ALA A 120 -24.41 -32.64 -15.65
N PRO A 121 -23.49 -31.76 -15.23
CA PRO A 121 -23.74 -30.33 -15.17
C PRO A 121 -24.17 -29.79 -16.53
N GLU A 122 -25.09 -28.83 -16.56
CA GLU A 122 -25.56 -28.23 -17.81
C GLU A 122 -25.72 -26.71 -17.72
N LEU A 123 -25.71 -26.05 -18.87
CA LEU A 123 -25.97 -24.62 -18.97
C LEU A 123 -27.43 -24.41 -19.39
N LYS A 124 -28.22 -23.80 -18.52
CA LYS A 124 -29.64 -23.48 -18.76
C LYS A 124 -29.86 -21.98 -18.64
N ASN A 125 -30.31 -21.33 -19.71
CA ASN A 125 -30.53 -19.87 -19.76
C ASN A 125 -29.30 -19.05 -19.31
N GLY A 126 -28.09 -19.52 -19.62
CA GLY A 126 -26.84 -18.88 -19.17
C GLY A 126 -26.47 -19.14 -17.71
N THR A 127 -27.25 -19.95 -16.98
CA THR A 127 -26.97 -20.39 -15.61
C THR A 127 -26.44 -21.81 -15.59
N THR A 128 -25.31 -22.02 -14.92
CA THR A 128 -24.75 -23.36 -14.71
C THR A 128 -25.56 -24.10 -13.65
N MET A 129 -26.21 -25.18 -14.08
CA MET A 129 -27.01 -26.08 -13.27
C MET A 129 -26.18 -27.32 -12.89
N VAL A 130 -26.13 -27.65 -11.61
CA VAL A 130 -25.26 -28.71 -11.08
C VAL A 130 -26.01 -29.70 -10.18
N PRO A 131 -25.56 -30.97 -10.11
CA PRO A 131 -26.16 -31.96 -9.22
C PRO A 131 -26.03 -31.57 -7.74
N LEU A 132 -27.16 -31.20 -7.14
CA LEU A 132 -27.23 -30.67 -5.78
C LEU A 132 -26.66 -31.63 -4.74
N ARG A 133 -27.12 -32.88 -4.78
CA ARG A 133 -26.79 -33.92 -3.81
C ARG A 133 -25.30 -34.26 -3.84
N PHE A 134 -24.76 -34.49 -5.03
CA PHE A 134 -23.36 -34.85 -5.23
C PHE A 134 -22.42 -33.82 -4.55
N ILE A 135 -22.62 -32.54 -4.82
CA ILE A 135 -21.74 -31.51 -4.27
C ILE A 135 -21.96 -31.34 -2.76
N SER A 136 -23.22 -31.29 -2.32
CA SER A 136 -23.56 -31.07 -0.91
C SER A 136 -23.00 -32.17 0.00
N GLU A 137 -23.08 -33.44 -0.42
CA GLU A 137 -22.57 -34.56 0.36
C GLU A 137 -21.03 -34.55 0.46
N LYS A 138 -20.32 -34.17 -0.61
CA LYS A 138 -18.85 -34.02 -0.59
C LYS A 138 -18.39 -32.86 0.29
N PHE A 139 -19.24 -31.85 0.48
CA PHE A 139 -19.02 -30.77 1.43
C PHE A 139 -19.45 -31.10 2.86
N GLY A 140 -19.90 -32.34 3.11
CA GLY A 140 -20.27 -32.82 4.44
C GLY A 140 -21.66 -32.39 4.89
N ALA A 141 -22.57 -32.07 3.96
CA ALA A 141 -23.95 -31.72 4.26
C ALA A 141 -24.90 -32.92 4.09
N SER A 142 -25.96 -32.94 4.89
CA SER A 142 -27.07 -33.88 4.77
C SER A 142 -28.18 -33.28 3.90
N VAL A 143 -28.60 -34.02 2.88
CA VAL A 143 -29.69 -33.65 1.96
C VAL A 143 -30.92 -34.52 2.24
N LYS A 144 -32.05 -33.90 2.59
CA LYS A 144 -33.34 -34.57 2.79
C LYS A 144 -34.33 -34.09 1.75
N PHE A 145 -35.09 -35.03 1.17
CA PHE A 145 -36.19 -34.73 0.26
C PHE A 145 -37.51 -35.13 0.92
N ASP A 146 -38.49 -34.23 0.87
CA ASP A 146 -39.86 -34.45 1.30
C ASP A 146 -40.74 -34.60 0.05
N GLU A 147 -41.17 -35.84 -0.23
CA GLU A 147 -41.98 -36.17 -1.41
C GLU A 147 -43.37 -35.54 -1.39
N ALA A 148 -43.95 -35.30 -0.21
CA ALA A 148 -45.30 -34.76 -0.08
C ALA A 148 -45.36 -33.28 -0.46
N THR A 149 -44.25 -32.56 -0.26
CA THR A 149 -44.16 -31.12 -0.51
C THR A 149 -43.20 -30.75 -1.65
N SER A 150 -42.51 -31.73 -2.23
CA SER A 150 -41.42 -31.53 -3.20
C SER A 150 -40.32 -30.60 -2.68
N THR A 151 -40.09 -30.61 -1.37
CA THR A 151 -39.13 -29.73 -0.68
C THR A 151 -37.82 -30.47 -0.45
N ILE A 152 -36.71 -29.83 -0.76
CA ILE A 152 -35.36 -30.29 -0.46
C ILE A 152 -34.79 -29.42 0.66
N ALA A 153 -34.39 -30.06 1.75
CA ALA A 153 -33.73 -29.44 2.89
C ALA A 153 -32.28 -29.92 2.99
N ILE A 154 -31.34 -28.98 3.09
CA ILE A 154 -29.92 -29.26 3.26
C ILE A 154 -29.47 -28.68 4.59
N SER A 155 -28.78 -29.50 5.37
CA SER A 155 -28.27 -29.14 6.69
C SER A 155 -26.82 -29.58 6.86
N SER A 156 -25.97 -28.73 7.43
CA SER A 156 -24.59 -29.08 7.79
C SER A 156 -24.21 -28.44 9.13
N THR A 157 -23.46 -29.16 9.98
CA THR A 157 -22.90 -28.66 11.24
C THR A 157 -21.44 -28.26 11.03
N ARG A 158 -21.09 -26.98 11.19
CA ARG A 158 -19.71 -26.49 11.01
C ARG A 158 -18.79 -27.05 12.11
N ALA A 159 -17.74 -27.78 11.74
CA ALA A 159 -16.66 -28.10 12.68
C ALA A 159 -15.87 -26.82 12.99
N ALA A 160 -15.78 -26.45 14.28
CA ALA A 160 -15.01 -25.30 14.73
C ALA A 160 -13.51 -25.52 14.44
N GLY A 161 -12.93 -24.77 13.51
CA GLY A 161 -11.47 -24.83 13.30
C GLY A 161 -10.89 -24.31 11.98
N THR A 162 -11.69 -23.93 10.97
CA THR A 162 -11.15 -23.39 9.72
C THR A 162 -11.79 -22.04 9.36
N ASP A 163 -10.97 -20.98 9.40
CA ASP A 163 -11.29 -19.61 8.96
C ASP A 163 -11.40 -19.48 7.42
N ALA A 164 -11.96 -20.49 6.76
CA ALA A 164 -12.30 -20.42 5.34
C ALA A 164 -13.77 -20.00 5.18
N GLY A 165 -13.97 -18.72 4.83
CA GLY A 165 -15.06 -18.20 4.00
C GLY A 165 -16.48 -18.33 4.55
N GLY A 166 -17.03 -17.22 5.05
CA GLY A 166 -18.45 -17.07 5.35
C GLY A 166 -19.35 -17.10 4.11
N ILE A 167 -20.66 -17.02 4.37
CA ILE A 167 -21.75 -16.72 3.42
C ILE A 167 -21.24 -15.76 2.32
N ASP A 168 -21.55 -16.04 1.05
CA ASP A 168 -21.31 -15.11 -0.06
C ASP A 168 -21.79 -13.71 0.35
N SER A 169 -20.85 -12.81 0.65
CA SER A 169 -21.14 -11.46 1.12
C SER A 169 -21.95 -10.66 0.10
N ASP A 170 -22.01 -11.15 -1.13
CA ASP A 170 -22.64 -10.52 -2.27
C ASP A 170 -23.96 -11.20 -2.66
N LEU A 171 -24.44 -12.16 -1.85
CA LEU A 171 -25.73 -12.81 -2.06
C LEU A 171 -26.86 -11.76 -2.06
N GLY A 172 -27.66 -11.75 -3.13
CA GLY A 172 -28.75 -10.77 -3.33
C GLY A 172 -28.29 -9.37 -3.74
N LYS A 173 -26.98 -9.13 -3.92
CA LYS A 173 -26.49 -7.89 -4.51
C LYS A 173 -26.73 -7.90 -6.02
N THR A 174 -27.41 -6.87 -6.51
CA THR A 174 -27.71 -6.66 -7.94
C THR A 174 -27.04 -5.42 -8.49
N HIS A 175 -26.44 -4.61 -7.63
CA HIS A 175 -25.68 -3.41 -7.97
C HIS A 175 -24.39 -3.37 -7.16
N ILE A 176 -23.41 -2.66 -7.68
CA ILE A 176 -22.09 -2.46 -7.07
C ILE A 176 -21.67 -1.01 -7.24
N GLY A 177 -20.95 -0.48 -6.26
CA GLY A 177 -20.55 0.92 -6.27
C GLY A 177 -19.47 1.24 -5.24
N ASN A 178 -19.09 2.49 -5.18
CA ASN A 178 -18.20 3.02 -4.15
C ASN A 178 -18.85 4.26 -3.52
N SER A 179 -19.19 4.18 -2.22
CA SER A 179 -19.86 5.28 -1.53
C SER A 179 -18.98 6.52 -1.33
N TYR A 180 -17.66 6.36 -1.21
CA TYR A 180 -16.72 7.47 -1.05
C TYR A 180 -16.54 8.27 -2.34
N TYR A 181 -16.46 7.59 -3.48
CA TYR A 181 -16.42 8.25 -4.78
C TYR A 181 -17.80 8.60 -5.33
N GLY A 182 -18.86 7.98 -4.83
CA GLY A 182 -20.25 8.32 -5.15
C GLY A 182 -20.69 7.78 -6.50
N TRP A 183 -20.34 6.53 -6.85
CA TRP A 183 -20.80 5.89 -8.09
C TRP A 183 -21.39 4.51 -7.84
N SER A 184 -22.28 4.07 -8.72
CA SER A 184 -22.84 2.72 -8.73
C SER A 184 -23.18 2.24 -10.15
N MET A 185 -23.33 0.93 -10.34
CA MET A 185 -23.76 0.29 -11.59
C MET A 185 -24.40 -1.07 -11.31
N LYS A 186 -25.02 -1.69 -12.32
CA LYS A 186 -25.49 -3.07 -12.24
C LYS A 186 -24.32 -4.01 -11.92
N TYR A 187 -24.62 -5.05 -11.13
CA TYR A 187 -23.66 -6.08 -10.74
C TYR A 187 -24.12 -7.43 -11.29
N PRO A 188 -23.73 -7.79 -12.54
CA PRO A 188 -24.14 -9.04 -13.14
C PRO A 188 -23.43 -10.23 -12.47
N THR A 189 -24.11 -11.37 -12.49
CA THR A 189 -23.53 -12.64 -12.04
C THR A 189 -22.28 -12.94 -12.87
N GLY A 190 -21.18 -13.30 -12.21
CA GLY A 190 -19.91 -13.60 -12.86
C GLY A 190 -18.93 -12.43 -12.92
N LEU A 191 -19.33 -11.21 -12.55
CA LEU A 191 -18.40 -10.09 -12.44
C LEU A 191 -17.59 -10.18 -11.15
N VAL A 192 -16.28 -10.42 -11.26
CA VAL A 192 -15.37 -10.63 -10.13
C VAL A 192 -14.40 -9.46 -10.03
N LYS A 193 -14.33 -8.83 -8.85
CA LYS A 193 -13.34 -7.78 -8.58
C LYS A 193 -11.94 -8.39 -8.60
N SER A 194 -11.11 -7.98 -9.56
CA SER A 194 -9.75 -8.49 -9.72
C SER A 194 -8.73 -7.64 -8.96
N TYR A 195 -8.92 -6.32 -8.93
CA TYR A 195 -8.03 -5.39 -8.27
C TYR A 195 -8.76 -4.12 -7.81
N GLN A 196 -8.25 -3.49 -6.76
CA GLN A 196 -8.69 -2.17 -6.30
C GLN A 196 -7.46 -1.42 -5.77
N SER A 197 -7.30 -0.16 -6.17
CA SER A 197 -6.21 0.68 -5.69
C SER A 197 -6.37 0.98 -4.18
N PHE A 198 -5.27 1.31 -3.51
CA PHE A 198 -5.32 1.72 -2.09
C PHE A 198 -6.22 2.94 -1.85
N LYS A 199 -6.22 3.90 -2.78
CA LYS A 199 -7.09 5.07 -2.72
C LYS A 199 -8.54 4.78 -3.07
N GLU A 200 -8.81 3.61 -3.64
CA GLU A 200 -10.11 3.18 -4.17
C GLU A 200 -10.61 4.02 -5.35
N ASP A 201 -9.74 4.86 -5.92
CA ASP A 201 -9.98 5.65 -7.13
C ASP A 201 -9.82 4.84 -8.42
N TYR A 202 -9.43 3.57 -8.30
CA TYR A 202 -9.39 2.62 -9.41
C TYR A 202 -9.87 1.25 -8.93
N VAL A 203 -10.76 0.64 -9.70
CA VAL A 203 -11.19 -0.75 -9.51
C VAL A 203 -11.27 -1.45 -10.85
N SER A 204 -10.85 -2.72 -10.88
CA SER A 204 -10.92 -3.59 -12.04
C SER A 204 -11.78 -4.81 -11.72
N PHE A 205 -12.55 -5.23 -12.71
CA PHE A 205 -13.34 -6.44 -12.67
C PHE A 205 -13.09 -7.28 -13.91
N ASN A 206 -13.11 -8.59 -13.70
CA ASN A 206 -13.04 -9.58 -14.74
C ASN A 206 -14.38 -10.31 -14.81
N ASP A 207 -14.85 -10.57 -16.01
CA ASP A 207 -15.89 -11.57 -16.20
C ASP A 207 -15.33 -12.97 -15.91
N ALA A 208 -16.09 -13.79 -15.19
CA ALA A 208 -15.68 -15.14 -14.80
C ALA A 208 -15.44 -16.08 -16.00
N ASN A 209 -16.03 -15.80 -17.17
CA ASN A 209 -15.78 -16.57 -18.40
C ASN A 209 -14.56 -16.06 -19.19
N GLY A 210 -13.98 -14.92 -18.78
CA GLY A 210 -12.91 -14.24 -19.50
C GLY A 210 -13.38 -13.67 -20.83
N GLU A 211 -14.62 -13.19 -20.90
CA GLU A 211 -15.17 -12.58 -22.11
C GLU A 211 -14.90 -11.09 -22.20
N TYR A 212 -14.90 -10.42 -21.05
CA TYR A 212 -14.66 -8.98 -20.94
C TYR A 212 -14.03 -8.60 -19.60
N HIS A 213 -13.47 -7.40 -19.58
CA HIS A 213 -13.00 -6.69 -18.39
C HIS A 213 -13.69 -5.33 -18.30
N ILE A 214 -13.86 -4.84 -17.08
CA ILE A 214 -14.27 -3.45 -16.86
C ILE A 214 -13.40 -2.82 -15.79
N ASN A 215 -12.84 -1.66 -16.12
CA ASN A 215 -12.11 -0.82 -15.20
C ASN A 215 -12.91 0.46 -14.97
N ILE A 216 -12.91 0.93 -13.72
CA ILE A 216 -13.53 2.19 -13.33
C ILE A 216 -12.46 2.99 -12.60
N SER A 217 -12.14 4.17 -13.12
CA SER A 217 -11.25 5.12 -12.48
C SER A 217 -11.97 6.43 -12.17
N VAL A 218 -11.59 7.10 -11.08
CA VAL A 218 -12.17 8.37 -10.66
C VAL A 218 -11.06 9.39 -10.49
N LYS A 219 -11.01 10.37 -11.39
CA LYS A 219 -10.12 11.54 -11.26
C LYS A 219 -10.87 12.60 -10.45
N SER A 220 -10.29 13.03 -9.33
CA SER A 220 -10.85 14.08 -8.45
C SER A 220 -10.04 15.37 -8.60
N ASP A 221 -10.53 16.49 -8.05
CA ASP A 221 -9.92 17.82 -8.16
C ASP A 221 -9.78 18.28 -9.64
N MET A 222 -10.70 17.82 -10.50
CA MET A 222 -10.78 18.20 -11.90
C MET A 222 -11.51 19.53 -12.06
N THR A 223 -11.25 20.24 -13.15
CA THR A 223 -12.01 21.44 -13.52
C THR A 223 -13.49 21.12 -13.64
N GLU A 224 -14.37 21.85 -12.96
CA GLU A 224 -15.83 21.66 -13.09
C GLU A 224 -16.36 22.09 -14.47
N ASN A 225 -17.39 21.42 -14.97
CA ASN A 225 -18.06 21.73 -16.24
C ASN A 225 -17.10 21.79 -17.45
N MET A 226 -16.28 20.74 -17.61
CA MET A 226 -15.35 20.60 -18.74
C MET A 226 -16.12 20.60 -20.07
N SER A 227 -15.49 21.11 -21.13
CA SER A 227 -16.05 21.03 -22.48
C SER A 227 -16.11 19.59 -22.97
N GLU A 228 -16.95 19.35 -23.98
CA GLU A 228 -17.04 18.05 -24.67
C GLU A 228 -15.67 17.60 -25.17
N ASP A 229 -14.92 18.51 -25.81
CA ASP A 229 -13.56 18.27 -26.30
C ASP A 229 -12.58 17.94 -25.16
N ALA A 230 -12.66 18.62 -24.02
CA ALA A 230 -11.77 18.36 -22.89
C ALA A 230 -12.00 16.97 -22.28
N LEU A 231 -13.25 16.50 -22.23
CA LEU A 231 -13.57 15.13 -21.79
C LEU A 231 -13.12 14.10 -22.83
N LEU A 232 -13.26 14.41 -24.12
CA LEU A 232 -12.79 13.55 -25.20
C LEU A 232 -11.26 13.43 -25.23
N ASP A 233 -10.53 14.52 -25.01
CA ASP A 233 -9.07 14.52 -24.97
C ASP A 233 -8.54 13.76 -23.74
N LEU A 234 -9.23 13.85 -22.60
CA LEU A 234 -8.95 13.01 -21.45
C LEU A 234 -9.02 11.51 -21.79
N LEU A 235 -10.00 11.10 -22.61
CA LEU A 235 -10.11 9.71 -23.04
C LEU A 235 -9.03 9.32 -24.06
N VAL A 236 -8.57 10.24 -24.92
CA VAL A 236 -7.48 9.97 -25.86
C VAL A 236 -6.20 9.60 -25.10
N ASP A 237 -5.92 10.27 -23.98
CA ASP A 237 -4.76 9.93 -23.15
C ASP A 237 -4.84 8.52 -22.54
N GLU A 238 -6.06 8.01 -22.29
CA GLU A 238 -6.29 6.66 -21.74
C GLU A 238 -6.13 5.56 -22.79
N THR A 239 -6.20 5.87 -24.09
CA THR A 239 -6.07 4.85 -25.15
C THR A 239 -4.61 4.52 -25.48
N ASP A 240 -3.62 5.16 -24.85
CA ASP A 240 -2.18 4.94 -25.08
C ASP A 240 -1.76 4.87 -26.57
N GLY A 241 -2.40 5.68 -27.42
CA GLY A 241 -2.12 5.72 -28.86
C GLY A 241 -2.74 4.62 -29.72
N GLU A 242 -3.66 3.81 -29.18
CA GLU A 242 -4.43 2.80 -29.93
C GLU A 242 -5.18 3.39 -31.15
N PRO A 243 -5.35 2.62 -32.24
CA PRO A 243 -6.19 3.01 -33.37
C PRO A 243 -7.66 3.26 -32.97
N LEU A 244 -8.13 4.48 -33.18
CA LEU A 244 -9.50 4.88 -32.86
C LEU A 244 -10.50 4.43 -33.93
N LEU A 245 -11.60 3.80 -33.49
CA LEU A 245 -12.74 3.42 -34.32
C LEU A 245 -13.87 4.46 -34.24
N GLU A 246 -14.06 5.06 -33.08
CA GLU A 246 -15.12 6.05 -32.82
C GLU A 246 -14.63 7.05 -31.78
N LYS A 247 -14.87 8.36 -31.97
CA LYS A 247 -14.64 9.43 -30.99
C LYS A 247 -15.81 10.40 -31.08
N LYS A 248 -16.64 10.50 -30.05
CA LYS A 248 -17.80 11.41 -30.05
C LYS A 248 -18.28 11.75 -28.64
N TYR A 249 -18.96 12.88 -28.51
CA TYR A 249 -19.72 13.20 -27.31
C TYR A 249 -21.16 12.70 -27.44
N VAL A 250 -21.67 12.02 -26.41
CA VAL A 250 -23.04 11.49 -26.36
C VAL A 250 -23.88 12.40 -25.47
N SER A 251 -24.70 13.24 -26.10
CA SER A 251 -25.60 14.19 -25.43
C SER A 251 -26.97 13.60 -25.10
N SER A 252 -27.36 12.51 -25.76
CA SER A 252 -28.66 11.85 -25.58
C SER A 252 -28.62 10.84 -24.42
N GLY A 253 -29.23 11.16 -23.30
CA GLY A 253 -29.35 10.27 -22.14
C GLY A 253 -29.55 11.03 -20.83
N ALA A 254 -29.74 10.30 -19.72
CA ALA A 254 -29.83 10.91 -18.39
C ALA A 254 -28.51 11.55 -17.93
N HIS A 255 -27.38 11.01 -18.42
CA HIS A 255 -26.03 11.47 -18.13
C HIS A 255 -25.21 11.55 -19.42
N PRO A 256 -24.94 12.76 -19.94
CA PRO A 256 -24.04 12.95 -21.08
C PRO A 256 -22.63 12.46 -20.77
N TYR A 257 -21.91 11.98 -21.80
CA TYR A 257 -20.55 11.46 -21.64
C TYR A 257 -19.72 11.55 -22.93
N ALA A 258 -18.40 11.61 -22.80
CA ALA A 258 -17.48 11.40 -23.91
C ALA A 258 -17.30 9.89 -24.15
N LEU A 259 -17.22 9.48 -25.42
CA LEU A 259 -17.06 8.09 -25.85
C LEU A 259 -15.89 7.99 -26.82
N ILE A 260 -15.01 7.02 -26.56
CA ILE A 260 -14.04 6.53 -27.54
C ILE A 260 -14.18 5.01 -27.68
N LYS A 261 -14.08 4.50 -28.90
CA LYS A 261 -13.85 3.07 -29.17
C LYS A 261 -12.54 2.90 -29.90
N SER A 262 -11.79 1.87 -29.56
CA SER A 262 -10.55 1.49 -30.24
C SER A 262 -10.49 -0.03 -30.42
N LYS A 263 -9.51 -0.49 -31.20
CA LYS A 263 -9.18 -1.90 -31.35
C LYS A 263 -7.67 -2.06 -31.33
N ASP A 264 -7.18 -2.95 -30.47
CA ASP A 264 -5.77 -3.34 -30.42
C ASP A 264 -5.62 -4.83 -30.09
N ASP A 265 -4.63 -5.49 -30.69
CA ASP A 265 -4.34 -6.93 -30.55
C ASP A 265 -5.57 -7.89 -30.58
N GLY A 266 -6.59 -7.55 -31.36
CA GLY A 266 -7.83 -8.33 -31.45
C GLY A 266 -8.85 -8.06 -30.34
N GLU A 267 -8.52 -7.24 -29.35
CA GLU A 267 -9.42 -6.77 -28.31
C GLU A 267 -10.14 -5.48 -28.74
N LEU A 268 -11.40 -5.34 -28.33
CA LEU A 268 -12.20 -4.13 -28.55
C LEU A 268 -12.34 -3.37 -27.25
N PHE A 269 -12.08 -2.07 -27.29
CA PHE A 269 -12.19 -1.21 -26.12
C PHE A 269 -13.31 -0.18 -26.31
N GLU A 270 -14.05 0.07 -25.25
CA GLU A 270 -14.98 1.18 -25.14
C GLU A 270 -14.66 2.00 -23.89
N TYR A 271 -14.28 3.25 -24.12
CA TYR A 271 -13.94 4.23 -23.10
C TYR A 271 -15.09 5.21 -22.94
N ARG A 272 -15.53 5.45 -21.70
CA ARG A 272 -16.55 6.46 -21.39
C ARG A 272 -16.08 7.37 -20.26
N ALA A 273 -16.21 8.69 -20.44
CA ALA A 273 -15.94 9.66 -19.39
C ALA A 273 -17.21 10.44 -19.03
N TYR A 274 -17.56 10.39 -17.75
CA TYR A 274 -18.69 11.10 -17.15
C TYR A 274 -18.17 12.16 -16.17
N GLN A 275 -18.80 13.33 -16.11
CA GLN A 275 -18.43 14.35 -15.13
C GLN A 275 -19.57 14.63 -14.14
N SER A 276 -19.21 14.75 -12.85
CA SER A 276 -20.08 15.29 -11.81
C SER A 276 -19.26 16.17 -10.87
N GLY A 277 -19.54 17.48 -10.86
CA GLY A 277 -18.74 18.45 -10.13
C GLY A 277 -17.27 18.42 -10.55
N ASP A 278 -16.38 18.29 -9.57
CA ASP A 278 -14.92 18.23 -9.71
C ASP A 278 -14.40 16.80 -9.95
N LYS A 279 -15.29 15.82 -10.19
CA LYS A 279 -14.92 14.44 -10.46
C LYS A 279 -15.21 14.05 -11.90
N VAL A 280 -14.26 13.34 -12.51
CA VAL A 280 -14.43 12.63 -13.78
C VAL A 280 -14.31 11.13 -13.54
N TYR A 281 -15.34 10.39 -13.94
CA TYR A 281 -15.41 8.93 -13.86
C TYR A 281 -15.12 8.37 -15.24
N ILE A 282 -14.09 7.54 -15.34
CA ILE A 282 -13.69 6.89 -16.59
C ILE A 282 -13.97 5.41 -16.48
N LEU A 283 -14.77 4.89 -17.42
CA LEU A 283 -15.03 3.47 -17.60
C LEU A 283 -14.23 3.01 -18.81
N ILE A 284 -13.48 1.92 -18.65
CA ILE A 284 -12.79 1.25 -19.74
C ILE A 284 -13.33 -0.18 -19.79
N PHE A 285 -14.02 -0.52 -20.87
CA PHE A 285 -14.60 -1.83 -21.08
C PHE A 285 -13.87 -2.53 -22.23
N THR A 286 -13.31 -3.70 -21.94
CA THR A 286 -12.50 -4.47 -22.90
C THR A 286 -13.20 -5.77 -23.23
N ILE A 287 -13.34 -6.11 -24.51
CA ILE A 287 -13.87 -7.39 -24.99
C ILE A 287 -12.71 -8.22 -25.53
N ILE A 288 -12.48 -9.39 -24.94
CA ILE A 288 -11.29 -10.23 -25.18
C ILE A 288 -11.55 -11.31 -26.23
N LYS A 289 -12.72 -11.98 -26.17
CA LYS A 289 -13.06 -13.10 -27.06
C LYS A 289 -14.10 -12.67 -28.09
N GLU A 290 -13.64 -12.38 -29.30
CA GLU A 290 -14.49 -12.02 -30.45
C GLU A 290 -15.01 -13.32 -31.14
N GLU A 291 -16.18 -13.85 -30.73
CA GLU A 291 -16.88 -14.90 -31.49
C GLU A 291 -17.82 -14.25 -32.52
N THR A 292 -17.43 -14.23 -33.80
CA THR A 292 -18.07 -13.49 -34.92
C THR A 292 -19.59 -13.64 -35.06
N ASP A 293 -20.20 -14.75 -34.64
CA ASP A 293 -21.65 -14.99 -34.76
C ASP A 293 -22.47 -14.66 -33.49
N LYS A 294 -21.82 -14.44 -32.32
CA LYS A 294 -22.50 -14.11 -31.04
C LYS A 294 -22.33 -12.65 -30.60
N VAL A 295 -21.57 -11.85 -31.36
CA VAL A 295 -21.25 -10.45 -31.03
C VAL A 295 -22.50 -9.57 -30.91
N ILE A 296 -23.46 -9.70 -31.83
CA ILE A 296 -24.64 -8.82 -31.88
C ILE A 296 -25.57 -9.05 -30.68
N THR A 297 -25.73 -10.30 -30.22
CA THR A 297 -26.64 -10.64 -29.12
C THR A 297 -26.10 -10.24 -27.76
N LYS A 298 -24.78 -10.36 -27.54
CA LYS A 298 -24.12 -9.93 -26.28
C LYS A 298 -23.88 -8.43 -26.22
N HIS A 299 -23.78 -7.75 -27.37
CA HIS A 299 -23.59 -6.30 -27.43
C HIS A 299 -24.64 -5.54 -26.60
N ASN A 300 -25.91 -5.94 -26.68
CA ASN A 300 -26.98 -5.31 -25.91
C ASN A 300 -26.76 -5.47 -24.39
N ALA A 301 -26.32 -6.64 -23.92
CA ALA A 301 -26.06 -6.88 -22.51
C ALA A 301 -24.87 -6.04 -22.00
N TYR A 302 -23.81 -5.88 -22.80
CA TYR A 302 -22.67 -5.03 -22.46
C TYR A 302 -23.07 -3.55 -22.42
N GLN A 303 -23.84 -3.09 -23.41
CA GLN A 303 -24.36 -1.73 -23.42
C GLN A 303 -25.31 -1.49 -22.24
N ASP A 304 -26.15 -2.45 -21.87
CA ASP A 304 -27.03 -2.37 -20.68
C ASP A 304 -26.25 -2.29 -19.36
N LEU A 305 -25.08 -2.92 -19.29
CA LEU A 305 -24.17 -2.82 -18.15
C LEU A 305 -23.55 -1.43 -18.10
N LEU A 306 -22.95 -0.95 -19.19
CA LEU A 306 -22.30 0.37 -19.25
C LEU A 306 -23.30 1.52 -19.05
N ASN A 307 -24.49 1.42 -19.64
CA ASN A 307 -25.56 2.41 -19.48
C ASN A 307 -26.16 2.41 -18.07
N SER A 308 -25.90 1.40 -17.25
CA SER A 308 -26.35 1.37 -15.86
C SER A 308 -25.48 2.16 -14.89
N PHE A 309 -24.33 2.68 -15.35
CA PHE A 309 -23.44 3.48 -14.53
C PHE A 309 -24.12 4.79 -14.10
N GLN A 310 -23.98 5.12 -12.82
CA GLN A 310 -24.53 6.31 -12.20
C GLN A 310 -23.46 6.97 -11.34
N MET A 311 -23.40 8.30 -11.40
CA MET A 311 -22.56 9.14 -10.53
C MET A 311 -23.28 9.44 -9.21
N SER A 312 -23.91 8.40 -8.64
CA SER A 312 -24.51 8.45 -7.31
C SER A 312 -24.42 7.09 -6.62
N PHE A 313 -24.48 7.11 -5.29
CA PHE A 313 -24.51 5.91 -4.45
C PHE A 313 -25.59 6.06 -3.37
N ASP A 314 -26.59 5.20 -3.35
CA ASP A 314 -27.64 5.19 -2.33
C ASP A 314 -27.33 4.18 -1.22
N THR A 315 -26.94 4.68 -0.05
CA THR A 315 -26.60 3.86 1.13
C THR A 315 -27.78 3.05 1.68
N ASN A 316 -29.02 3.35 1.28
CA ASN A 316 -30.21 2.65 1.77
C ASN A 316 -30.55 1.39 0.95
N VAL A 317 -29.96 1.22 -0.23
CA VAL A 317 -30.26 0.10 -1.13
C VAL A 317 -29.50 -1.15 -0.67
N LYS A 318 -30.20 -2.10 -0.03
CA LYS A 318 -29.59 -3.33 0.47
C LYS A 318 -29.01 -4.22 -0.64
N THR A 319 -29.51 -4.12 -1.86
CA THR A 319 -28.99 -4.87 -3.02
C THR A 319 -27.76 -4.19 -3.66
N LEU A 320 -27.35 -3.01 -3.18
CA LEU A 320 -26.13 -2.32 -3.60
C LEU A 320 -24.97 -2.79 -2.72
N LYS A 321 -23.90 -3.24 -3.37
CA LYS A 321 -22.63 -3.59 -2.74
C LYS A 321 -21.75 -2.34 -2.70
N ASP A 322 -21.36 -1.92 -1.49
CA ASP A 322 -20.37 -0.87 -1.30
C ASP A 322 -18.97 -1.47 -1.33
N LEU A 323 -18.11 -0.96 -2.22
CA LEU A 323 -16.71 -1.30 -2.30
C LEU A 323 -15.83 -0.43 -1.41
N SER A 324 -16.36 0.65 -0.86
CA SER A 324 -15.56 1.58 -0.10
C SER A 324 -15.25 1.05 1.30
N THR A 325 -13.96 1.06 1.65
CA THR A 325 -13.48 0.82 3.01
C THR A 325 -13.43 2.10 3.84
N VAL A 326 -13.73 3.25 3.23
CA VAL A 326 -13.67 4.56 3.88
C VAL A 326 -14.88 4.74 4.80
N LYS A 327 -14.61 5.17 6.03
CA LYS A 327 -15.60 5.58 7.04
C LYS A 327 -15.11 6.87 7.68
N ASP A 328 -15.96 7.89 7.69
CA ASP A 328 -15.66 9.22 8.26
C ASP A 328 -14.35 9.85 7.72
N GLY A 329 -14.09 9.68 6.42
CA GLY A 329 -12.88 10.21 5.76
C GLY A 329 -11.59 9.45 6.07
N LEU A 330 -11.67 8.33 6.80
CA LEU A 330 -10.54 7.48 7.16
C LEU A 330 -10.72 6.07 6.60
N ARG A 331 -9.62 5.37 6.33
CA ARG A 331 -9.59 3.95 6.00
C ARG A 331 -8.70 3.18 6.95
N MET A 332 -9.08 1.95 7.27
CA MET A 332 -8.21 1.05 8.02
C MET A 332 -7.24 0.38 7.05
N TYR A 333 -5.95 0.61 7.21
CA TYR A 333 -4.93 -0.19 6.56
C TYR A 333 -4.48 -1.29 7.52
N THR A 334 -4.43 -2.53 7.03
CA THR A 334 -3.92 -3.69 7.79
C THR A 334 -2.82 -4.37 6.99
N ASP A 335 -1.67 -4.54 7.63
CA ASP A 335 -0.61 -5.42 7.17
C ASP A 335 -0.70 -6.72 7.98
N GLU A 336 -1.35 -7.72 7.39
CA GLU A 336 -1.55 -9.04 8.00
C GLU A 336 -0.23 -9.79 8.21
N THR A 337 0.79 -9.48 7.39
CA THR A 337 2.11 -10.10 7.54
C THR A 337 2.68 -9.68 8.88
N TYR A 338 2.79 -8.38 9.16
CA TYR A 338 3.39 -7.90 10.40
C TYR A 338 2.42 -7.74 11.57
N GLY A 339 1.12 -7.97 11.34
CA GLY A 339 0.10 -7.82 12.35
C GLY A 339 0.00 -6.39 12.84
N ILE A 340 0.02 -5.40 11.94
CA ILE A 340 -0.20 -3.99 12.30
C ILE A 340 -1.36 -3.41 11.49
N SER A 341 -2.25 -2.70 12.17
CA SER A 341 -3.31 -1.91 11.53
C SER A 341 -3.26 -0.46 11.99
N ILE A 342 -3.52 0.48 11.08
CA ILE A 342 -3.49 1.93 11.34
C ILE A 342 -4.61 2.59 10.51
N LYS A 343 -5.35 3.54 11.09
CA LYS A 343 -6.27 4.37 10.31
C LYS A 343 -5.51 5.46 9.55
N ILE A 344 -5.75 5.56 8.25
CA ILE A 344 -5.11 6.50 7.34
C ILE A 344 -6.18 7.38 6.69
N PRO A 345 -5.98 8.69 6.50
CA PRO A 345 -6.91 9.52 5.74
C PRO A 345 -7.12 9.02 4.31
N ALA A 346 -8.36 9.09 3.83
CA ALA A 346 -8.77 8.46 2.58
C ALA A 346 -8.19 9.11 1.31
N ASP A 347 -7.75 10.36 1.39
CA ASP A 347 -7.10 11.08 0.30
C ASP A 347 -5.58 10.81 0.22
N TRP A 348 -4.99 10.14 1.22
CA TRP A 348 -3.56 9.88 1.25
C TRP A 348 -3.16 8.73 0.33
N SER A 349 -1.96 8.85 -0.24
CA SER A 349 -1.35 7.84 -1.11
C SER A 349 -0.48 6.89 -0.29
N LYS A 350 -0.37 5.63 -0.73
CA LYS A 350 0.56 4.65 -0.16
C LYS A 350 1.80 4.53 -1.05
N SER A 351 2.98 4.50 -0.44
CA SER A 351 4.27 4.28 -1.11
C SER A 351 5.21 3.45 -0.22
N GLY A 352 6.41 3.18 -0.72
CA GLY A 352 7.44 2.44 0.01
C GLY A 352 7.26 0.93 0.00
N SER A 353 8.13 0.24 0.73
CA SER A 353 8.16 -1.21 0.79
C SER A 353 8.54 -1.71 2.18
N ASN A 354 8.21 -2.96 2.45
CA ASN A 354 8.47 -3.60 3.74
C ASN A 354 9.97 -3.79 4.06
N SER A 355 10.88 -3.67 3.07
CA SER A 355 12.33 -3.72 3.30
C SER A 355 12.91 -2.41 3.81
N GLU A 356 12.19 -1.30 3.68
CA GLU A 356 12.61 0.02 4.14
C GLU A 356 11.60 0.59 5.13
N MET A 357 10.45 1.01 4.61
CA MET A 357 9.32 1.57 5.33
C MET A 357 8.11 1.61 4.40
N ILE A 358 6.94 1.24 4.90
CA ILE A 358 5.67 1.59 4.23
C ILE A 358 5.30 3.00 4.66
N GLN A 359 4.93 3.85 3.72
CA GLN A 359 4.57 5.24 3.98
C GLN A 359 3.20 5.58 3.40
N PHE A 360 2.48 6.44 4.11
CA PHE A 360 1.24 7.06 3.69
C PHE A 360 1.46 8.56 3.64
N ILE A 361 1.30 9.17 2.48
CA ILE A 361 1.69 10.56 2.23
C ILE A 361 0.47 11.37 1.85
N ASP A 362 0.31 12.53 2.48
CA ASP A 362 -0.79 13.44 2.19
C ASP A 362 -0.65 14.08 0.79
N PRO A 363 -1.76 14.54 0.17
CA PRO A 363 -1.70 15.10 -1.18
C PRO A 363 -0.73 16.27 -1.33
N LYS A 364 -0.53 17.05 -0.26
CA LYS A 364 0.37 18.21 -0.23
C LYS A 364 1.84 17.85 0.04
N LYS A 365 2.15 16.58 0.31
CA LYS A 365 3.49 16.07 0.66
C LYS A 365 4.14 16.79 1.85
N LYS A 366 3.31 17.27 2.77
CA LYS A 366 3.71 17.95 4.00
C LYS A 366 3.61 17.06 5.22
N ARG A 367 2.90 15.95 5.10
CA ARG A 367 2.64 15.01 6.20
C ARG A 367 2.77 13.58 5.73
N SER A 368 3.25 12.74 6.62
CA SER A 368 3.36 11.31 6.37
C SER A 368 3.09 10.49 7.63
N ILE A 369 2.57 9.28 7.46
CA ILE A 369 2.59 8.24 8.47
C ILE A 369 3.34 7.07 7.85
N GLY A 370 4.44 6.66 8.46
CA GLY A 370 5.19 5.49 8.03
C GLY A 370 5.33 4.45 9.13
N TYR A 371 5.52 3.20 8.77
CA TYR A 371 5.94 2.18 9.72
C TYR A 371 6.96 1.21 9.12
N LYS A 372 7.79 0.64 10.01
CA LYS A 372 8.66 -0.50 9.73
C LYS A 372 8.62 -1.49 10.89
N VAL A 373 8.78 -2.76 10.57
CA VAL A 373 8.79 -3.85 11.56
C VAL A 373 10.09 -4.63 11.42
N THR A 374 10.80 -4.80 12.52
CA THR A 374 12.11 -5.47 12.56
C THR A 374 12.18 -6.46 13.71
N SER A 375 13.10 -7.41 13.67
CA SER A 375 13.27 -8.37 14.76
C SER A 375 13.89 -7.70 15.98
N LYS A 376 13.36 -8.03 17.15
CA LYS A 376 13.91 -7.65 18.45
C LYS A 376 15.15 -8.51 18.72
N SER A 377 16.25 -7.87 19.12
CA SER A 377 17.39 -8.59 19.70
C SER A 377 17.23 -8.76 21.22
N ASP A 378 17.92 -9.73 21.82
CA ASP A 378 17.83 -9.97 23.27
C ASP A 378 18.25 -8.76 24.11
N SER A 379 19.18 -7.95 23.61
CA SER A 379 19.66 -6.74 24.29
C SER A 379 18.73 -5.53 24.14
N ASP A 380 17.71 -5.62 23.27
CA ASP A 380 16.77 -4.53 23.03
C ASP A 380 15.82 -4.31 24.21
N THR A 381 15.74 -3.05 24.61
CA THR A 381 14.68 -2.50 25.46
C THR A 381 14.15 -1.25 24.77
N LEU A 382 12.93 -0.82 25.08
CA LEU A 382 12.35 0.41 24.52
C LEU A 382 13.28 1.61 24.72
N GLN A 383 13.81 1.80 25.93
CA GLN A 383 14.68 2.92 26.26
C GLN A 383 15.98 2.88 25.46
N LYS A 384 16.71 1.76 25.50
CA LYS A 384 17.96 1.62 24.73
C LYS A 384 17.73 1.84 23.23
N TRP A 385 16.59 1.41 22.71
CA TRP A 385 16.26 1.58 21.30
C TRP A 385 16.00 3.06 20.96
N SER A 386 15.18 3.75 21.77
CA SER A 386 14.91 5.17 21.60
C SER A 386 16.18 6.03 21.77
N ASP A 387 17.02 5.73 22.76
CA ASP A 387 18.29 6.42 22.99
C ASP A 387 19.24 6.30 21.79
N ARG A 388 19.36 5.10 21.22
CA ARG A 388 20.16 4.89 20.00
C ARG A 388 19.60 5.67 18.81
N ALA A 389 18.28 5.72 18.66
CA ALA A 389 17.65 6.51 17.59
C ALA A 389 17.95 8.01 17.75
N SER A 390 17.84 8.56 18.97
CA SER A 390 18.17 9.95 19.27
C SER A 390 19.67 10.25 19.07
N GLN A 391 20.56 9.35 19.50
CA GLN A 391 21.99 9.47 19.29
C GLN A 391 22.35 9.45 17.79
N ASN A 392 21.78 8.52 17.03
CA ASN A 392 21.98 8.45 15.58
C ASN A 392 21.51 9.73 14.87
N TYR A 393 20.39 10.30 15.31
CA TYR A 393 19.85 11.54 14.77
C TYR A 393 20.74 12.75 15.06
N THR A 394 21.18 12.90 16.32
CA THR A 394 22.04 14.03 16.75
C THR A 394 23.46 13.96 16.21
N GLN A 395 23.96 12.78 15.81
CA GLN A 395 25.23 12.66 15.09
C GLN A 395 25.15 13.11 13.63
N LEU A 396 23.96 13.01 13.01
CA LEU A 396 23.74 13.37 11.62
C LEU A 396 23.60 14.88 11.42
N TYR A 397 22.91 15.55 12.33
CA TYR A 397 22.57 16.96 12.19
C TYR A 397 23.31 17.84 13.19
N ALA A 398 23.77 19.00 12.71
CA ALA A 398 24.31 20.04 13.58
C ALA A 398 23.22 20.52 14.56
N SER A 399 23.62 20.88 15.77
CA SER A 399 22.69 21.25 16.86
C SER A 399 21.89 22.53 16.56
N ALA A 400 22.41 23.44 15.73
CA ALA A 400 21.68 24.61 15.26
C ALA A 400 20.53 24.26 14.30
N TYR A 401 20.62 23.11 13.63
CA TYR A 401 19.70 22.66 12.57
C TYR A 401 18.84 21.47 13.00
N SER A 402 18.94 21.04 14.25
CA SER A 402 18.19 19.90 14.77
C SER A 402 17.76 20.10 16.22
N LYS A 403 16.65 19.46 16.57
CA LYS A 403 16.08 19.39 17.91
C LYS A 403 15.66 17.95 18.17
N SER A 404 15.91 17.45 19.37
CA SER A 404 15.41 16.15 19.81
C SER A 404 14.83 16.32 21.21
N GLU A 405 13.58 15.93 21.37
CA GLU A 405 12.89 15.89 22.65
C GLU A 405 13.11 14.53 23.30
N ALA A 406 13.17 14.51 24.64
CA ALA A 406 13.29 13.26 25.39
C ALA A 406 12.06 12.36 25.14
N ALA A 407 12.31 11.06 25.11
CA ALA A 407 11.24 10.09 24.96
C ALA A 407 10.28 10.13 26.17
N ARG A 408 8.98 10.08 25.88
CA ARG A 408 7.91 9.96 26.89
C ARG A 408 7.19 8.63 26.74
N SER A 409 6.76 8.05 27.85
CA SER A 409 6.00 6.80 27.84
C SER A 409 4.55 7.04 27.41
N ILE A 410 4.05 6.14 26.56
CA ILE A 410 2.66 6.07 26.12
C ILE A 410 2.19 4.62 26.10
N VAL A 411 0.88 4.42 25.92
CA VAL A 411 0.29 3.09 25.71
C VAL A 411 -0.33 3.06 24.32
N VAL A 412 0.05 2.07 23.52
CA VAL A 412 -0.50 1.83 22.18
C VAL A 412 -1.06 0.41 22.13
N ASP A 413 -2.37 0.31 21.90
CA ASP A 413 -3.11 -0.96 21.89
C ASP A 413 -2.84 -1.85 23.13
N GLY A 414 -2.77 -1.23 24.31
CA GLY A 414 -2.47 -1.90 25.59
C GLY A 414 -0.99 -2.23 25.82
N ASN A 415 -0.11 -1.97 24.86
CA ASN A 415 1.34 -2.22 24.98
C ASN A 415 2.06 -0.94 25.40
N GLN A 416 3.07 -1.08 26.27
CA GLN A 416 3.98 0.02 26.60
C GLN A 416 4.78 0.42 25.36
N ALA A 417 4.86 1.71 25.11
CA ALA A 417 5.61 2.29 24.02
C ALA A 417 6.31 3.59 24.47
N LEU A 418 7.32 4.00 23.71
CA LEU A 418 7.94 5.32 23.86
C LEU A 418 7.65 6.15 22.62
N VAL A 419 7.51 7.45 22.82
CA VAL A 419 7.44 8.40 21.73
C VAL A 419 8.41 9.56 21.98
N SER A 420 9.20 9.91 20.97
CA SER A 420 10.11 11.06 21.00
C SER A 420 9.92 11.92 19.76
N ARG A 421 10.08 13.23 19.90
CA ARG A 421 10.05 14.14 18.75
C ARG A 421 11.47 14.46 18.29
N SER A 422 11.71 14.36 17.00
CA SER A 422 12.93 14.87 16.35
C SER A 422 12.52 15.88 15.29
N SER A 423 13.25 16.99 15.18
CA SER A 423 12.99 18.02 14.18
C SER A 423 14.29 18.52 13.56
N ASN A 424 14.32 18.71 12.25
CA ASN A 424 15.46 19.30 11.54
C ASN A 424 15.01 20.37 10.55
N THR A 425 15.95 21.20 10.14
CA THR A 425 15.76 22.21 9.11
C THR A 425 17.02 22.29 8.24
N PHE A 426 16.86 22.72 6.99
CA PHE A 426 17.98 22.97 6.08
C PHE A 426 18.21 24.45 5.81
N ASP A 427 17.22 25.29 6.09
CA ASP A 427 17.21 26.72 5.77
C ASP A 427 16.81 27.61 6.96
N ASN A 428 16.64 27.01 8.15
CA ASN A 428 16.14 27.63 9.38
C ASN A 428 14.72 28.21 9.30
N ARG A 429 14.00 28.03 8.19
CA ARG A 429 12.63 28.53 7.98
C ARG A 429 11.61 27.43 8.15
N ILE A 430 11.84 26.28 7.52
CA ILE A 430 10.93 25.13 7.58
C ILE A 430 11.56 24.07 8.48
N TRP A 431 10.83 23.68 9.52
CA TRP A 431 11.26 22.63 10.45
C TRP A 431 10.43 21.37 10.23
N ASP A 432 11.02 20.39 9.57
CA ASP A 432 10.44 19.07 9.44
C ASP A 432 10.58 18.33 10.76
N SER A 433 9.50 17.70 11.21
CA SER A 433 9.41 17.04 12.50
C SER A 433 8.82 15.65 12.34
N THR A 434 9.24 14.74 13.23
CA THR A 434 8.77 13.37 13.28
C THR A 434 8.41 13.01 14.72
N GLU A 435 7.18 12.54 14.96
CA GLU A 435 6.88 11.73 16.15
C GLU A 435 7.39 10.30 15.90
N ASN A 436 8.44 9.92 16.62
CA ASN A 436 9.05 8.61 16.54
C ASN A 436 8.43 7.72 17.60
N VAL A 437 7.62 6.73 17.20
CA VAL A 437 6.96 5.80 18.10
C VAL A 437 7.71 4.47 18.10
N PHE A 438 8.11 4.04 19.29
CA PHE A 438 8.84 2.81 19.53
C PHE A 438 7.95 1.84 20.31
N LEU A 439 7.64 0.70 19.72
CA LEU A 439 6.88 -0.37 20.37
C LEU A 439 7.57 -1.72 20.19
N ILE A 440 7.58 -2.53 21.25
CA ILE A 440 8.11 -3.90 21.21
C ILE A 440 6.99 -4.85 21.62
N LYS A 441 6.71 -5.86 20.79
CA LYS A 441 5.75 -6.91 21.10
C LYS A 441 6.28 -8.26 20.62
N GLY A 442 6.39 -9.22 21.55
CA GLY A 442 7.00 -10.52 21.27
C GLY A 442 8.43 -10.37 20.74
N ASN A 443 8.70 -11.00 19.60
CA ASN A 443 10.02 -11.01 18.96
C ASN A 443 10.23 -9.86 17.97
N TYR A 444 9.34 -8.87 17.92
CA TYR A 444 9.38 -7.80 16.92
C TYR A 444 9.33 -6.41 17.54
N LYS A 445 9.97 -5.47 16.83
CA LYS A 445 9.99 -4.04 17.08
C LYS A 445 9.18 -3.35 15.99
N TYR A 446 8.31 -2.45 16.38
CA TYR A 446 7.45 -1.65 15.51
C TYR A 446 7.86 -0.20 15.66
N PHE A 447 8.40 0.37 14.58
CA PHE A 447 8.72 1.79 14.51
C PHE A 447 7.67 2.46 13.64
N ILE A 448 6.98 3.45 14.20
CA ILE A 448 6.02 4.28 13.47
C ILE A 448 6.56 5.71 13.47
N ALA A 449 6.62 6.33 12.31
CA ALA A 449 6.97 7.74 12.13
C ALA A 449 5.71 8.50 11.71
N ILE A 450 5.44 9.62 12.37
CA ILE A 450 4.43 10.59 11.94
C ILE A 450 5.18 11.87 11.60
N ASP A 451 5.35 12.13 10.31
CA ASP A 451 6.13 13.24 9.78
C ASP A 451 5.24 14.44 9.46
N PHE A 452 5.76 15.65 9.70
CA PHE A 452 5.07 16.91 9.39
C PHE A 452 6.03 18.08 9.25
N SER A 453 5.75 18.96 8.29
CA SER A 453 6.50 20.20 8.08
C SER A 453 5.93 21.35 8.91
N ASN A 454 6.66 21.85 9.91
CA ASN A 454 6.22 22.87 10.88
C ASN A 454 5.09 22.41 11.82
N LYS A 455 5.08 22.97 13.03
CA LYS A 455 4.14 22.59 14.10
C LYS A 455 2.66 22.77 13.71
N ASP A 456 2.35 23.71 12.83
CA ASP A 456 0.97 24.02 12.46
C ASP A 456 0.41 23.08 11.38
N ASP A 457 1.26 22.29 10.69
CA ASP A 457 0.78 21.35 9.68
C ASP A 457 0.11 20.11 10.33
N LEU A 458 0.32 19.84 11.63
CA LEU A 458 -0.42 18.81 12.40
C LEU A 458 -0.97 19.32 13.73
N SER A 459 -2.25 19.08 13.98
CA SER A 459 -2.82 19.26 15.31
C SER A 459 -2.40 18.12 16.24
N ASP A 460 -2.24 18.41 17.54
CA ASP A 460 -2.04 17.39 18.56
C ASP A 460 -3.17 16.34 18.54
N SER A 461 -4.39 16.75 18.17
CA SER A 461 -5.53 15.83 18.01
C SER A 461 -5.34 14.81 16.90
N PHE A 462 -4.73 15.19 15.76
CA PHE A 462 -4.45 14.25 14.68
C PHE A 462 -3.47 13.19 15.15
N ILE A 463 -2.33 13.61 15.73
CA ILE A 463 -1.31 12.70 16.27
C ILE A 463 -1.94 11.71 17.26
N GLN A 464 -2.72 12.20 18.23
CA GLN A 464 -3.38 11.35 19.20
C GLN A 464 -4.38 10.37 18.55
N SER A 465 -5.17 10.84 17.58
CA SER A 465 -6.12 9.97 16.86
C SER A 465 -5.41 8.88 16.05
N THR A 466 -4.28 9.19 15.41
CA THR A 466 -3.44 8.22 14.71
C THR A 466 -2.92 7.19 15.68
N LEU A 467 -2.29 7.60 16.80
CA LEU A 467 -1.76 6.69 17.82
C LEU A 467 -2.84 5.77 18.40
N GLN A 468 -4.03 6.29 18.68
CA GLN A 468 -5.16 5.52 19.21
C GLN A 468 -5.72 4.53 18.19
N SER A 469 -5.55 4.79 16.90
CA SER A 469 -6.00 3.90 15.83
C SER A 469 -5.11 2.68 15.61
N ILE A 470 -3.86 2.73 16.09
CA ILE A 470 -2.89 1.66 15.89
C ILE A 470 -3.35 0.41 16.63
N LYS A 471 -3.37 -0.72 15.92
CA LYS A 471 -3.60 -2.07 16.46
C LYS A 471 -2.42 -2.96 16.17
N ILE A 472 -1.98 -3.72 17.16
CA ILE A 472 -0.89 -4.68 17.01
C ILE A 472 -1.45 -6.09 17.20
N GLY A 473 -1.73 -6.76 16.09
CA GLY A 473 -2.14 -8.15 16.00
C GLY A 473 -0.98 -9.14 16.17
N LYS A 474 -1.24 -10.40 15.83
CA LYS A 474 -0.24 -11.46 15.78
C LYS A 474 0.41 -11.44 14.39
N PRO A 475 1.75 -11.28 14.27
CA PRO A 475 2.44 -11.43 12.99
C PRO A 475 2.24 -12.83 12.41
N SER A 476 2.32 -12.94 11.09
CA SER A 476 2.33 -14.22 10.38
C SER A 476 3.41 -15.14 10.94
N SER A 477 3.06 -16.42 11.11
CA SER A 477 4.00 -17.46 11.55
C SER A 477 5.12 -17.75 10.55
N SER A 478 5.02 -17.26 9.32
CA SER A 478 6.04 -17.41 8.28
C SER A 478 7.19 -16.40 8.40
N ILE A 479 7.09 -15.39 9.28
CA ILE A 479 8.13 -14.36 9.39
C ILE A 479 9.36 -14.90 10.12
N GLY A 480 10.51 -14.84 9.44
CA GLY A 480 11.83 -15.12 10.01
C GLY A 480 12.46 -13.93 10.72
N THR A 481 13.78 -13.80 10.62
CA THR A 481 14.53 -12.68 11.19
C THR A 481 14.61 -11.52 10.21
N ILE A 482 14.29 -10.30 10.68
CA ILE A 482 14.34 -9.06 9.92
C ILE A 482 15.33 -8.13 10.58
N LYS A 483 16.50 -7.96 9.97
CA LYS A 483 17.55 -7.09 10.49
C LYS A 483 17.30 -5.64 10.11
N ASP A 484 17.33 -4.74 11.08
CA ASP A 484 17.39 -3.31 10.81
C ASP A 484 18.83 -2.90 10.48
N SER A 485 19.10 -2.67 9.19
CA SER A 485 20.42 -2.23 8.72
C SER A 485 20.67 -0.73 8.95
N SER A 486 19.60 0.05 9.19
CA SER A 486 19.70 1.50 9.47
C SER A 486 20.02 1.78 10.94
N GLU A 487 19.58 0.91 11.85
CA GLU A 487 19.70 1.10 13.30
C GLU A 487 21.11 0.79 13.84
N ASN A 488 21.70 -0.32 13.39
CA ASN A 488 23.02 -0.80 13.87
C ASN A 488 24.16 -0.37 12.94
N LEU A 489 23.96 0.75 12.25
CA LEU A 489 24.92 1.31 11.34
C LEU A 489 26.10 1.87 12.16
N ASP A 490 27.16 1.09 12.28
CA ASP A 490 28.42 1.55 12.86
C ASP A 490 29.08 2.55 11.90
N ARG A 491 28.77 3.83 12.09
CA ARG A 491 29.29 4.92 11.26
C ARG A 491 30.80 5.10 11.38
N SER A 492 31.48 4.42 12.31
CA SER A 492 32.93 4.46 12.41
C SER A 492 33.64 3.51 11.44
N LYS A 493 32.93 2.52 10.88
CA LYS A 493 33.51 1.55 9.96
C LYS A 493 33.79 2.13 8.60
N THR A 494 34.89 1.67 8.01
CA THR A 494 35.36 2.05 6.68
C THR A 494 35.78 0.83 5.89
N SER A 495 35.57 0.88 4.58
CA SER A 495 36.02 -0.11 3.61
C SER A 495 37.10 0.49 2.72
N VAL A 496 38.14 -0.28 2.42
CA VAL A 496 39.22 0.14 1.51
C VAL A 496 38.81 -0.12 0.07
N VAL A 497 38.64 0.94 -0.69
CA VAL A 497 38.50 0.90 -2.16
C VAL A 497 39.90 0.84 -2.76
N LYS A 498 40.15 -0.16 -3.61
CA LYS A 498 41.40 -0.30 -4.36
C LYS A 498 41.13 -0.27 -5.85
N ASN A 499 41.73 0.70 -6.56
CA ASN A 499 41.63 0.79 -8.01
C ASN A 499 43.00 0.54 -8.64
N LYS A 500 43.15 -0.63 -9.28
CA LYS A 500 44.41 -1.06 -9.90
C LYS A 500 44.70 -0.33 -11.21
N ASN A 501 43.68 0.13 -11.93
CA ASN A 501 43.88 0.79 -13.22
C ASN A 501 44.35 2.23 -13.04
N TYR A 502 43.99 2.86 -11.91
CA TYR A 502 44.33 4.24 -11.56
C TYR A 502 45.29 4.31 -10.36
N ASN A 503 45.85 3.17 -9.96
CA ASN A 503 46.92 3.07 -8.97
C ASN A 503 46.63 3.82 -7.65
N TYR A 504 45.48 3.57 -7.04
CA TYR A 504 45.18 4.15 -5.74
C TYR A 504 44.42 3.22 -4.79
N THR A 505 44.52 3.55 -3.50
CA THR A 505 43.63 3.08 -2.43
C THR A 505 43.04 4.25 -1.65
N ILE A 506 41.81 4.11 -1.18
CA ILE A 506 41.14 5.07 -0.30
C ILE A 506 40.17 4.34 0.64
N SER A 507 40.13 4.72 1.91
CA SER A 507 39.17 4.18 2.89
C SER A 507 37.91 5.04 2.91
N ILE A 508 36.75 4.44 2.61
CA ILE A 508 35.46 5.11 2.53
C ILE A 508 34.56 4.64 3.69
N PRO A 509 33.83 5.51 4.40
CA PRO A 509 32.85 5.10 5.39
C PRO A 509 31.80 4.13 4.82
N ASP A 510 31.53 3.02 5.50
CA ASP A 510 30.68 1.93 4.98
C ASP A 510 29.24 2.36 4.71
N TYR A 511 28.79 3.42 5.37
CA TYR A 511 27.44 3.95 5.20
C TYR A 511 27.29 4.87 4.00
N TRP A 512 28.39 5.30 3.38
CA TRP A 512 28.36 6.08 2.15
C TRP A 512 28.00 5.15 1.00
N LYS A 513 27.02 5.56 0.18
CA LYS A 513 26.50 4.74 -0.92
C LYS A 513 27.21 5.09 -2.21
N LEU A 514 27.87 4.10 -2.81
CA LEU A 514 28.52 4.26 -4.11
C LEU A 514 27.48 4.54 -5.20
N ASN A 515 27.64 5.64 -5.92
CA ASN A 515 26.93 5.90 -7.16
C ASN A 515 27.70 5.27 -8.32
N ALA A 516 27.39 4.01 -8.64
CA ALA A 516 28.07 3.25 -9.67
C ALA A 516 27.93 3.87 -11.08
N ALA A 517 26.81 4.54 -11.37
CA ALA A 517 26.59 5.17 -12.67
C ALA A 517 27.51 6.38 -12.90
N GLN A 518 27.85 7.11 -11.84
CA GLN A 518 28.75 8.27 -11.88
C GLN A 518 30.21 7.91 -11.59
N SER A 519 30.47 6.73 -11.03
CA SER A 519 31.81 6.24 -10.74
C SER A 519 32.40 5.52 -11.95
N LYS A 520 33.15 6.24 -12.79
CA LYS A 520 33.76 5.74 -14.02
C LYS A 520 35.20 6.19 -14.13
N ASN A 521 36.01 5.46 -14.88
CA ASN A 521 37.37 5.86 -15.24
C ASN A 521 38.21 6.26 -14.01
N GLY A 522 38.17 5.44 -12.95
CA GLY A 522 38.95 5.73 -11.73
C GLY A 522 38.27 6.68 -10.75
N ASN A 523 37.29 7.47 -11.20
CA ASN A 523 36.56 8.40 -10.36
C ASN A 523 35.56 7.68 -9.47
N LEU A 524 35.34 8.22 -8.28
CA LEU A 524 34.38 7.70 -7.30
C LEU A 524 33.39 8.79 -6.93
N THR A 525 32.11 8.44 -6.96
CA THR A 525 31.06 9.29 -6.41
C THR A 525 30.28 8.50 -5.36
N TYR A 526 30.21 9.05 -4.16
CA TYR A 526 29.47 8.50 -3.03
C TYR A 526 28.43 9.51 -2.55
N SER A 527 27.27 9.03 -2.09
CA SER A 527 26.28 9.84 -1.38
C SER A 527 26.19 9.45 0.10
N PHE A 528 25.91 10.43 0.94
CA PHE A 528 25.65 10.24 2.36
C PHE A 528 24.58 11.24 2.82
N GLY A 529 23.39 10.77 3.18
CA GLY A 529 22.25 11.67 3.41
C GLY A 529 22.00 12.56 2.18
N MET A 530 22.03 13.88 2.37
CA MET A 530 21.93 14.88 1.30
C MET A 530 23.30 15.41 0.82
N GLY A 531 24.39 14.76 1.23
CA GLY A 531 25.75 15.11 0.84
C GLY A 531 26.33 14.18 -0.21
N HIS A 532 27.35 14.67 -0.91
CA HIS A 532 28.08 13.95 -1.93
C HIS A 532 29.58 14.06 -1.69
N PHE A 533 30.29 12.95 -1.88
CA PHE A 533 31.75 12.89 -1.98
C PHE A 533 32.10 12.48 -3.41
N ILE A 534 32.92 13.27 -4.07
CA ILE A 534 33.39 13.05 -5.43
C ILE A 534 34.91 13.04 -5.38
N PHE A 535 35.50 12.01 -5.98
CA PHE A 535 36.93 11.86 -6.13
C PHE A 535 37.26 11.66 -7.60
N LEU A 536 38.09 12.54 -8.14
CA LEU A 536 38.61 12.45 -9.50
C LEU A 536 40.07 11.98 -9.45
N ALA A 537 40.35 10.89 -10.15
CA ALA A 537 41.66 10.23 -10.14
C ALA A 537 42.41 10.51 -11.45
N ALA A 538 43.57 11.17 -11.35
CA ALA A 538 44.50 11.36 -12.46
C ALA A 538 43.84 11.92 -13.72
N ASP A 539 43.04 12.98 -13.55
CA ASP A 539 42.33 13.60 -14.66
C ASP A 539 43.32 14.29 -15.62
N SER A 540 43.41 13.77 -16.85
CA SER A 540 44.31 14.29 -17.88
C SER A 540 43.95 15.71 -18.29
N GLU A 541 42.70 16.14 -18.13
CA GLU A 541 42.27 17.50 -18.45
C GLU A 541 42.85 18.53 -17.46
N LEU A 542 43.16 18.12 -16.23
CA LEU A 542 43.79 18.99 -15.22
C LEU A 542 45.31 19.12 -15.42
N SER A 543 45.93 18.22 -16.19
CA SER A 543 47.40 18.17 -16.35
C SER A 543 48.00 19.39 -17.05
N SER A 544 47.19 20.14 -17.81
CA SER A 544 47.57 21.37 -18.50
C SER A 544 47.44 22.64 -17.66
N LEU A 545 46.86 22.53 -16.45
CA LEU A 545 46.56 23.66 -15.57
C LEU A 545 47.48 23.67 -14.33
N THR A 546 47.76 24.87 -13.83
CA THR A 546 48.39 25.07 -12.52
C THR A 546 47.38 24.83 -11.40
N THR A 547 47.88 24.51 -10.19
CA THR A 547 47.04 24.37 -9.00
C THR A 547 46.14 25.59 -8.76
N GLN A 548 46.64 26.81 -9.01
CA GLN A 548 45.87 28.04 -8.85
C GLN A 548 44.75 28.18 -9.89
N GLU A 549 45.00 27.80 -11.14
CA GLU A 549 43.98 27.78 -12.20
C GLU A 549 42.88 26.76 -11.89
N ILE A 550 43.24 25.55 -11.46
CA ILE A 550 42.28 24.52 -11.06
C ILE A 550 41.40 25.01 -9.90
N VAL A 551 42.03 25.57 -8.85
CA VAL A 551 41.31 26.15 -7.71
C VAL A 551 40.34 27.25 -8.17
N LYS A 552 40.80 28.14 -9.06
CA LYS A 552 40.00 29.25 -9.57
C LYS A 552 38.79 28.75 -10.37
N GLU A 553 39.01 27.86 -11.34
CA GLU A 553 37.92 27.29 -12.15
C GLU A 553 36.90 26.55 -11.30
N PHE A 554 37.36 25.79 -10.31
CA PHE A 554 36.47 25.08 -9.40
C PHE A 554 35.62 26.04 -8.56
N LYS A 555 36.25 27.09 -8.01
CA LYS A 555 35.55 28.14 -7.26
C LYS A 555 34.51 28.86 -8.14
N GLU A 556 34.85 29.21 -9.38
CA GLU A 556 33.93 29.84 -10.34
C GLU A 556 32.76 28.93 -10.71
N LYS A 557 33.01 27.63 -10.94
CA LYS A 557 31.97 26.62 -11.17
C LYS A 557 31.04 26.47 -9.96
N ALA A 558 31.59 26.40 -8.75
CA ALA A 558 30.80 26.30 -7.51
C ALA A 558 29.95 27.56 -7.29
N LEU A 559 30.50 28.75 -7.51
CA LEU A 559 29.77 30.03 -7.45
C LEU A 559 28.61 30.08 -8.45
N THR A 560 28.85 29.60 -9.68
CA THR A 560 27.84 29.55 -10.74
C THR A 560 26.74 28.54 -10.42
N GLN A 561 27.12 27.34 -9.94
CA GLN A 561 26.20 26.24 -9.70
C GLN A 561 25.32 26.45 -8.47
N TYR A 562 25.89 26.98 -7.37
CA TYR A 562 25.20 27.08 -6.08
C TYR A 562 24.69 28.49 -5.75
N GLY A 563 24.87 29.44 -6.68
CA GLY A 563 24.23 30.74 -6.68
C GLY A 563 24.63 31.65 -5.51
N GLY A 564 25.61 32.53 -5.73
CA GLY A 564 25.72 33.73 -4.90
C GLY A 564 27.09 34.40 -4.86
N THR A 565 27.05 35.73 -4.70
CA THR A 565 28.16 36.62 -4.34
C THR A 565 28.52 36.55 -2.85
N ASP A 566 27.66 35.96 -2.02
CA ASP A 566 27.81 35.81 -0.57
C ASP A 566 28.42 34.45 -0.20
N VAL A 567 29.68 34.25 -0.56
CA VAL A 567 30.46 33.06 -0.20
C VAL A 567 31.53 33.42 0.82
N LYS A 568 31.55 32.66 1.91
CA LYS A 568 32.60 32.78 2.93
C LYS A 568 33.62 31.66 2.74
N GLU A 569 34.86 32.02 2.46
CA GLU A 569 35.97 31.08 2.55
C GLU A 569 36.29 30.84 4.03
N THR A 570 36.06 29.61 4.51
CA THR A 570 36.21 29.24 5.92
C THR A 570 37.51 28.49 6.18
N VAL A 571 38.05 27.83 5.17
CA VAL A 571 39.34 27.12 5.23
C VAL A 571 40.15 27.45 4.00
N ASN A 572 41.42 27.79 4.21
CA ASN A 572 42.45 27.83 3.20
C ASN A 572 43.79 27.45 3.84
N ARG A 573 44.22 26.21 3.61
CA ARG A 573 45.44 25.66 4.22
C ARG A 573 46.06 24.57 3.35
N THR A 574 47.30 24.21 3.67
CA THR A 574 47.93 23.00 3.13
C THR A 574 48.05 21.93 4.21
N GLU A 575 47.79 20.68 3.86
CA GLU A 575 48.06 19.53 4.73
C GLU A 575 48.73 18.41 3.93
N THR A 576 49.58 17.62 4.58
CA THR A 576 50.22 16.47 3.93
C THR A 576 49.21 15.33 3.74
N VAL A 577 49.09 14.85 2.50
CA VAL A 577 48.34 13.66 2.10
C VAL A 577 49.26 12.81 1.22
N ASP A 578 49.42 11.54 1.54
CA ASP A 578 50.27 10.60 0.79
C ASP A 578 51.70 11.11 0.49
N GLY A 579 52.29 11.83 1.46
CA GLY A 579 53.65 12.38 1.39
C GLY A 579 53.80 13.68 0.59
N VAL A 580 52.73 14.23 0.00
CA VAL A 580 52.74 15.51 -0.74
C VAL A 580 51.85 16.56 -0.08
N GLN A 581 52.07 17.84 -0.38
CA GLN A 581 51.21 18.93 0.11
C GLN A 581 49.92 18.98 -0.71
N ALA A 582 48.79 18.79 -0.04
CA ALA A 582 47.46 18.99 -0.61
C ALA A 582 46.95 20.39 -0.23
N VAL A 583 46.31 21.09 -1.17
CA VAL A 583 45.58 22.34 -0.91
C VAL A 583 44.18 21.99 -0.42
N TRP A 584 43.76 22.56 0.72
CA TRP A 584 42.44 22.38 1.33
C TRP A 584 41.70 23.70 1.34
N LEU A 585 40.52 23.71 0.71
CA LEU A 585 39.62 24.84 0.65
C LEU A 585 38.25 24.45 1.16
N GLU A 586 37.59 25.35 1.87
CA GLU A 586 36.18 25.21 2.24
C GLU A 586 35.46 26.53 2.01
N TRP A 587 34.29 26.41 1.39
CA TRP A 587 33.40 27.53 1.12
C TRP A 587 32.03 27.24 1.72
N GLU A 588 31.56 28.19 2.51
CA GLU A 588 30.18 28.22 2.99
C GLU A 588 29.36 29.13 2.09
N PHE A 589 28.37 28.52 1.44
CA PHE A 589 27.26 29.20 0.78
C PHE A 589 26.14 29.43 1.80
N LYS A 590 25.00 29.97 1.38
CA LYS A 590 23.87 30.23 2.28
C LYS A 590 23.47 28.97 3.07
N ASP A 591 23.15 27.88 2.37
CA ASP A 591 22.60 26.65 2.95
C ASP A 591 23.49 25.40 2.73
N LEU A 592 24.64 25.57 2.07
CA LEU A 592 25.56 24.50 1.67
C LEU A 592 26.99 24.77 2.11
N VAL A 593 27.76 23.70 2.28
CA VAL A 593 29.20 23.69 2.48
C VAL A 593 29.83 22.89 1.35
N THR A 594 30.87 23.45 0.74
CA THR A 594 31.73 22.75 -0.22
C THR A 594 33.13 22.66 0.35
N THR A 595 33.67 21.44 0.44
CA THR A 595 35.07 21.18 0.75
C THR A 595 35.78 20.71 -0.53
N MET A 596 36.94 21.26 -0.81
CA MET A 596 37.82 20.83 -1.89
C MET A 596 39.21 20.49 -1.32
N SER A 597 39.75 19.34 -1.72
CA SER A 597 41.17 19.02 -1.53
C SER A 597 41.81 18.66 -2.87
N LEU A 598 42.92 19.29 -3.20
CA LEU A 598 43.66 19.04 -4.45
C LEU A 598 45.11 18.71 -4.11
N LEU A 599 45.60 17.58 -4.62
CA LEU A 599 47.03 17.25 -4.54
C LEU A 599 47.56 16.81 -5.89
N GLN A 600 48.86 17.04 -6.10
CA GLN A 600 49.59 16.61 -7.28
C GLN A 600 50.69 15.64 -6.87
N LYS A 601 50.72 14.46 -7.49
CA LYS A 601 51.74 13.43 -7.22
C LYS A 601 52.03 12.66 -8.50
N ASP A 602 53.32 12.42 -8.77
CA ASP A 602 53.78 11.67 -9.94
C ASP A 602 53.22 12.18 -11.29
N GLY A 603 53.08 13.51 -11.42
CA GLY A 603 52.53 14.16 -12.62
C GLY A 603 51.00 14.13 -12.74
N ASN A 604 50.30 13.47 -11.81
CA ASN A 604 48.85 13.35 -11.80
C ASN A 604 48.21 14.26 -10.75
N TYR A 605 47.04 14.80 -11.07
CA TYR A 605 46.19 15.51 -10.11
C TYR A 605 45.11 14.59 -9.54
N TYR A 606 44.86 14.76 -8.25
CA TYR A 606 43.81 14.07 -7.51
C TYR A 606 42.94 15.12 -6.83
N LEU A 607 41.67 15.18 -7.23
CA LEU A 607 40.71 16.17 -6.74
C LEU A 607 39.64 15.48 -5.91
N PHE A 608 39.46 15.98 -4.68
CA PHE A 608 38.41 15.57 -3.77
C PHE A 608 37.46 16.74 -3.59
N THR A 609 36.18 16.48 -3.83
CA THR A 609 35.10 17.44 -3.68
C THR A 609 34.04 16.85 -2.79
N VAL A 610 33.65 17.59 -1.76
CA VAL A 610 32.54 17.21 -0.88
C VAL A 610 31.55 18.36 -0.82
N VAL A 611 30.28 18.07 -1.06
CA VAL A 611 29.19 19.06 -1.01
C VAL A 611 28.10 18.53 -0.11
N TYR A 612 27.68 19.31 0.88
CA TYR A 612 26.64 18.92 1.83
C TYR A 612 25.92 20.13 2.42
N PRO A 613 24.66 20.01 2.87
CA PRO A 613 23.96 21.08 3.57
C PRO A 613 24.63 21.46 4.88
N LYS A 614 24.55 22.73 5.28
CA LYS A 614 25.03 23.19 6.60
C LYS A 614 24.41 22.41 7.76
N ALA A 615 23.18 21.93 7.58
CA ALA A 615 22.52 21.07 8.54
C ALA A 615 23.30 19.79 8.88
N LEU A 616 24.17 19.31 7.99
CA LEU A 616 25.01 18.13 8.21
C LEU A 616 26.43 18.47 8.67
N GLN A 617 26.78 19.74 8.89
CA GLN A 617 28.11 20.20 9.29
C GLN A 617 28.39 19.89 10.77
N THR A 618 28.53 18.59 11.08
CA THR A 618 28.88 18.09 12.41
C THR A 618 30.39 17.81 12.49
N ASP A 619 30.97 17.94 13.68
CA ASP A 619 32.37 17.55 13.93
C ASP A 619 32.64 16.10 13.51
N PHE A 620 31.63 15.23 13.67
CA PHE A 620 31.68 13.85 13.24
C PHE A 620 31.86 13.74 11.73
N LEU A 621 30.99 14.35 10.93
CA LEU A 621 31.08 14.29 9.46
C LEU A 621 32.37 14.96 8.96
N GLN A 622 32.75 16.12 9.50
CA GLN A 622 33.98 16.81 9.12
C GLN A 622 35.21 15.95 9.37
N LYS A 623 35.27 15.24 10.51
CA LYS A 623 36.33 14.28 10.79
C LYS A 623 36.34 13.14 9.77
N GLN A 624 35.18 12.59 9.39
CA GLN A 624 35.11 11.51 8.41
C GLN A 624 35.56 11.94 7.01
N ILE A 625 35.16 13.14 6.56
CA ILE A 625 35.64 13.72 5.30
C ILE A 625 37.16 13.82 5.32
N LYS A 626 37.71 14.38 6.41
CA LYS A 626 39.15 14.53 6.58
C LYS A 626 39.88 13.19 6.57
N ASP A 627 39.42 12.22 7.36
CA ASP A 627 40.04 10.90 7.46
C ASP A 627 39.97 10.14 6.13
N THR A 628 38.84 10.25 5.41
CA THR A 628 38.66 9.68 4.07
C THR A 628 39.69 10.22 3.08
N ILE A 629 39.81 11.54 2.97
CA ILE A 629 40.79 12.17 2.06
C ILE A 629 42.23 11.80 2.48
N LYS A 630 42.54 11.80 3.79
CA LYS A 630 43.88 11.45 4.30
C LYS A 630 44.25 9.98 4.12
N SER A 631 43.26 9.10 3.99
CA SER A 631 43.49 7.68 3.73
C SER A 631 43.89 7.37 2.29
N PHE A 632 43.80 8.36 1.39
CA PHE A 632 44.23 8.21 0.01
C PHE A 632 45.73 7.88 -0.05
N GLN A 633 46.08 6.89 -0.86
CA GLN A 633 47.46 6.52 -1.18
C GLN A 633 47.56 6.10 -2.65
N THR A 634 48.60 6.57 -3.34
CA THR A 634 48.98 6.02 -4.63
C THR A 634 49.64 4.65 -4.44
N THR A 635 49.26 3.68 -5.26
CA THR A 635 49.84 2.34 -5.26
C THR A 635 50.82 2.19 -6.41
N LYS A 636 51.90 1.43 -6.19
CA LYS A 636 52.86 1.09 -7.25
C LYS A 636 52.34 0.01 -8.19
#